data_AF-A0A3B8JMN1-F1
#
_entry.id   AF-A0A3B8JMN1-F1
#
_cell.length_a   1.000
_cell.length_b   1.000
_cell.length_c   1.000
_cell.angle_alpha   90.00
_cell.angle_beta   90.00
_cell.angle_gamma   90.00
#
_symmetry.space_group_name_H-M   'P 1'
#
loop_
_entity.id
_entity.type
_entity.pdbx_description
1 polymer ?
#
loop_
_entity_poly.entity_id
_entity_poly.type
_entity_poly.pdbx_seq_one_letter_code
_entity_poly.pdbx_strand_id
1 'polypeptide(L)' 'QTRPDEYSILATMNLNGDYLSDAAAAIVGGLGMGPGANIGDTCAIFEATHGTAP' A
#
# COMPACT_ATOMS: atom_id res chain seq x y z
N GLN A 1 -12.56 4.25 -15.98
CA GLN A 1 -11.13 4.18 -16.33
C GLN A 1 -10.33 4.62 -15.12
N THR A 2 -9.38 3.84 -14.62
CA THR A 2 -8.42 4.33 -13.63
C THR A 2 -7.37 5.20 -14.35
N ARG A 3 -6.82 6.22 -13.67
CA ARG A 3 -5.76 7.13 -14.18
C ARG A 3 -4.47 7.00 -13.35
N PRO A 4 -3.92 5.78 -13.18
CA PRO A 4 -2.83 5.54 -12.22
C PRO A 4 -1.52 6.23 -12.62
N ASP A 5 -1.31 6.45 -13.90
CA ASP A 5 -0.15 7.11 -14.50
C ASP A 5 -0.04 8.61 -14.19
N GLU A 6 -1.11 9.22 -13.68
CA GLU A 6 -1.12 10.63 -13.29
C GLU A 6 -0.70 10.88 -11.84
N TYR A 7 -0.42 9.82 -11.07
CA TYR A 7 -0.03 9.92 -9.66
C TYR A 7 1.37 9.32 -9.45
N SER A 8 2.15 9.94 -8.56
CA SER A 8 3.52 9.52 -8.24
C SER A 8 3.73 9.23 -6.75
N ILE A 9 3.35 10.17 -5.87
CA ILE A 9 3.42 10.02 -4.42
C ILE A 9 2.10 10.48 -3.82
N LEU A 10 1.50 9.64 -2.97
CA LEU A 10 0.26 9.93 -2.25
C LEU A 10 0.53 9.93 -0.75
N ALA A 11 0.47 11.11 -0.12
CA ALA A 11 0.53 11.25 1.33
C ALA A 11 -0.90 11.42 1.87
N THR A 12 -1.29 10.58 2.82
CA THR A 12 -2.67 10.53 3.32
C THR A 12 -2.73 10.07 4.77
N MET A 13 -3.88 10.27 5.41
CA MET A 13 -4.12 9.79 6.78
C MET A 13 -4.28 8.27 6.79
N ASN A 14 -3.96 7.63 7.92
CA ASN A 14 -3.88 6.18 8.10
C ASN A 14 -4.97 5.38 7.33
N LEU A 15 -6.25 5.57 7.69
CA LEU A 15 -7.35 4.81 7.08
C LEU A 15 -7.54 5.08 5.58
N ASN A 16 -7.28 6.31 5.13
CA ASN A 16 -7.33 6.61 3.70
C ASN A 16 -6.14 5.97 2.97
N GLY A 17 -5.00 5.82 3.65
CA GLY A 17 -3.81 5.11 3.17
C GLY A 17 -4.13 3.65 2.91
N ASP A 18 -4.74 3.00 3.89
CA ASP A 18 -5.20 1.61 3.82
C ASP A 18 -6.07 1.34 2.58
N TYR A 19 -7.15 2.13 2.41
CA TYR A 19 -8.05 1.97 1.25
C TYR A 19 -7.35 2.22 -0.09
N LEU A 20 -6.46 3.22 -0.15
CA LEU A 20 -5.77 3.58 -1.39
C LEU A 20 -4.66 2.60 -1.73
N SER A 21 -3.92 2.08 -0.75
CA SER A 21 -2.87 1.08 -0.97
C SER A 21 -3.44 -0.24 -1.47
N ASP A 22 -4.59 -0.66 -0.95
CA ASP A 22 -5.28 -1.87 -1.43
C ASP A 22 -5.79 -1.71 -2.86
N ALA A 23 -6.39 -0.57 -3.17
CA ALA A 23 -6.82 -0.26 -4.53
C ALA A 23 -5.62 -0.21 -5.50
N ALA A 24 -4.50 0.37 -5.07
CA ALA A 24 -3.27 0.41 -5.88
C ALA A 24 -2.71 -0.99 -6.12
N ALA A 25 -2.62 -1.84 -5.10
CA ALA A 25 -2.18 -3.23 -5.22
C ALA A 25 -3.09 -4.03 -6.16
N ALA A 26 -4.40 -3.84 -6.07
CA ALA A 26 -5.38 -4.48 -6.96
C ALA A 26 -5.19 -4.09 -8.44
N ILE A 27 -4.80 -2.84 -8.73
CA ILE A 27 -4.56 -2.38 -10.10
C ILE A 27 -3.31 -3.03 -10.73
N VAL A 28 -2.31 -3.38 -9.92
CA VAL A 28 -1.00 -3.88 -10.42
C VAL A 28 -0.83 -5.41 -10.37
N GLY A 29 -1.84 -6.15 -9.91
CA GLY A 29 -1.80 -7.62 -9.87
C GLY A 29 -2.40 -8.28 -8.63
N GLY A 30 -2.96 -7.49 -7.70
CA GLY A 30 -3.59 -7.98 -6.48
C GLY A 30 -2.78 -7.68 -5.22
N LEU A 31 -3.39 -7.92 -4.06
CA LEU A 31 -2.83 -7.64 -2.73
C LEU A 31 -1.49 -8.33 -2.46
N GLY A 32 -1.21 -9.47 -3.11
CA GLY A 32 0.06 -10.19 -3.01
C GLY A 32 1.27 -9.43 -3.60
N MET A 33 1.04 -8.36 -4.34
CA MET A 33 2.09 -7.55 -4.98
C MET A 33 2.49 -6.32 -4.16
N GLY A 34 1.83 -6.05 -3.03
CA GLY A 34 2.09 -4.88 -2.18
C GLY A 34 3.11 -5.15 -1.06
N PRO A 35 4.36 -4.68 -1.16
CA PRO A 35 5.26 -4.63 -0.02
C PRO A 35 4.93 -3.43 0.89
N GLY A 36 5.04 -3.61 2.20
CA GLY A 36 4.83 -2.59 3.22
C GLY A 36 6.09 -2.28 4.02
N ALA A 37 6.27 -1.01 4.39
CA ALA A 37 7.33 -0.56 5.27
C ALA A 37 6.82 0.48 6.25
N ASN A 38 6.92 0.19 7.54
CA ASN A 38 6.63 1.12 8.63
C ASN A 38 7.97 1.69 9.12
N ILE A 39 8.19 2.98 8.88
CA ILE A 39 9.47 3.66 9.17
C ILE A 39 9.29 4.59 10.36
N GLY A 40 10.15 4.42 11.37
CA GLY A 40 10.30 5.35 12.50
C GLY A 40 11.75 5.82 12.65
N ASP A 41 11.99 6.73 13.58
CA ASP A 41 13.30 7.37 13.76
C ASP A 41 14.41 6.40 14.20
N THR A 42 14.05 5.32 14.89
CA THR A 42 14.98 4.37 15.52
C THR A 42 14.83 2.94 15.03
N CYS A 43 13.70 2.61 14.39
CA CYS A 43 13.42 1.27 13.90
C CYS A 43 12.56 1.30 12.63
N ALA A 44 12.59 0.20 11.90
CA ALA A 44 11.75 -0.04 10.74
C ALA A 44 11.18 -1.47 10.80
N ILE A 45 9.94 -1.63 10.35
CA ILE A 45 9.26 -2.93 10.22
C ILE A 45 8.87 -3.12 8.75
N PHE A 46 9.21 -4.27 8.19
CA PHE A 46 8.86 -4.65 6.83
C PHE A 46 7.90 -5.83 6.87
N GLU A 47 6.75 -5.68 6.22
CA GLU A 47 5.69 -6.69 6.18
C GLU A 47 4.99 -6.67 4.82
N ALA A 48 4.27 -7.74 4.50
CA ALA A 48 3.36 -7.71 3.35
C ALA A 48 2.13 -6.87 3.69
N THR A 49 1.55 -6.15 2.72
CA THR A 49 0.29 -5.42 2.97
C THR A 49 -0.92 -6.34 3.09
N HIS A 50 -0.83 -7.58 2.61
CA HIS A 50 -1.92 -8.53 2.70
C HIS A 50 -1.96 -9.23 4.08
N GLY A 51 -3.18 -9.58 4.51
CA GLY A 51 -3.38 -10.42 5.69
C GLY A 51 -2.93 -11.87 5.48
N THR A 52 -3.17 -12.71 6.49
CA THR A 52 -2.68 -14.09 6.55
C THR A 52 -3.28 -15.04 5.50
N ALA A 53 -4.38 -14.65 4.83
CA ALA A 53 -5.09 -15.42 3.81
C ALA A 53 -5.23 -16.93 4.15
N PRO A 54 -6.18 -17.32 5.04
CA PRO A 54 -6.42 -18.72 5.38
C PRO A 54 -7.07 -19.53 4.25
#